data_AF-X0Y869-F1
#
_entry.id   AF-X0Y869-F1
#
_cell.length_a   1.000
_cell.length_b   1.000
_cell.length_c   1.000
_cell.angle_alpha   90.00
_cell.angle_beta   90.00
_cell.angle_gamma   90.00
#
_symmetry.space_group_name_H-M   'P 1'
#
loop_
_entity.id
_entity.type
_entity.pdbx_description
1 polymer ?
#
loop_
_entity_poly.entity_id
_entity_poly.type
_entity_poly.pdbx_seq_one_letter_code
_entity_poly.pdbx_strand_id
1 'polypeptide(L)'
;FAATYISLFWLFKSVLLPLKAIILNAAGVAATFGVIVFIFQQGHLSGPLDFTAWGVIESSLPIIIFCIVFGLSMDYEVFLLARIKESWDKTHDNTTSVALGLARTGRVITSAALIMVVVFGSFLFTDLIYIKVLGLGLALAIFIDAAIIRVFMAPALMRVMGKWNWWAPAFLERLWTPRGRDSDKGA
;
A
#
# COMPACT_ATOMS: atom_id res chain seq x y z
N PHE A 1 -10.86 -4.46 -4.10
CA PHE A 1 -10.88 -3.08 -4.64
C PHE A 1 -12.15 -2.29 -4.28
N ALA A 2 -13.37 -2.70 -4.64
CA ALA A 2 -14.57 -1.89 -4.32
C ALA A 2 -14.83 -1.72 -2.81
N ALA A 3 -14.79 -2.80 -2.03
CA ALA A 3 -14.95 -2.75 -0.58
C ALA A 3 -13.91 -1.80 0.06
N THR A 4 -12.65 -1.97 -0.34
CA THR A 4 -11.53 -1.11 0.03
C THR A 4 -11.76 0.37 -0.27
N TYR A 5 -12.25 0.69 -1.48
CA TYR A 5 -12.58 2.06 -1.86
C TYR A 5 -13.57 2.68 -0.87
N ILE A 6 -14.64 1.93 -0.57
CA ILE A 6 -15.72 2.38 0.30
C ILE A 6 -15.19 2.60 1.72
N SER A 7 -14.36 1.69 2.25
CA SER A 7 -13.73 1.82 3.57
C SER A 7 -12.84 3.05 3.64
N LEU A 8 -11.96 3.26 2.65
CA LEU A 8 -11.08 4.43 2.60
C LEU A 8 -11.87 5.73 2.42
N PHE A 9 -12.93 5.71 1.61
CA PHE A 9 -13.79 6.87 1.38
C PHE A 9 -14.46 7.32 2.67
N TRP A 10 -14.97 6.37 3.47
CA TRP A 10 -15.54 6.64 4.78
C TRP A 10 -14.51 7.15 5.79
N LEU A 11 -13.30 6.57 5.80
CA LEU A 11 -12.24 6.92 6.74
C LEU A 11 -11.65 8.30 6.46
N PHE A 12 -11.31 8.57 5.20
CA PHE A 12 -10.57 9.77 4.80
C PHE A 12 -11.43 10.91 4.34
N LYS A 13 -12.71 10.66 4.17
CA LYS A 13 -13.66 11.69 3.83
C LYS A 13 -13.38 12.36 2.47
N SER A 14 -12.66 11.65 1.59
CA SER A 14 -12.14 12.15 0.32
C SER A 14 -12.38 11.11 -0.78
N VAL A 15 -12.63 11.58 -2.00
CA VAL A 15 -12.83 10.73 -3.20
C VAL A 15 -11.49 10.41 -3.88
N LEU A 16 -10.56 11.36 -3.88
CA LEU A 16 -9.30 11.23 -4.60
C LEU A 16 -8.28 10.36 -3.85
N LEU A 17 -8.31 10.36 -2.51
CA LEU A 17 -7.42 9.52 -1.70
C LEU A 17 -7.66 8.02 -1.88
N PRO A 18 -8.90 7.50 -1.84
CA PRO A 18 -9.17 6.10 -2.12
C PRO A 18 -8.86 5.69 -3.56
N LEU A 19 -9.08 6.58 -4.53
CA LEU A 19 -8.84 6.27 -5.94
C LEU A 19 -7.36 6.03 -6.21
N LYS A 20 -6.48 6.93 -5.73
CA LYS A 20 -5.03 6.73 -5.89
C LYS A 20 -4.52 5.50 -5.17
N ALA A 21 -5.10 5.18 -4.00
CA ALA A 21 -4.73 4.00 -3.23
C ALA A 21 -4.94 2.74 -4.05
N ILE A 22 -6.10 2.66 -4.70
CA ILE A 22 -6.41 1.56 -5.61
C ILE A 22 -5.46 1.51 -6.79
N ILE A 23 -5.13 2.64 -7.41
CA ILE A 23 -4.21 2.70 -8.56
C ILE A 23 -2.81 2.22 -8.15
N LEU A 24 -2.29 2.71 -7.01
CA LEU A 24 -0.98 2.33 -6.50
C LEU A 24 -0.94 0.85 -6.12
N ASN A 25 -1.97 0.35 -5.44
CA ASN A 25 -2.09 -1.05 -5.07
C ASN A 25 -2.18 -1.95 -6.33
N ALA A 26 -3.01 -1.58 -7.31
CA ALA A 26 -3.09 -2.31 -8.58
C ALA A 26 -1.75 -2.33 -9.33
N ALA A 27 -1.02 -1.21 -9.35
CA ALA A 27 0.32 -1.15 -9.92
C ALA A 27 1.32 -2.05 -9.17
N GLY A 28 1.24 -2.11 -7.84
CA GLY A 28 2.05 -3.00 -7.02
C GLY A 28 1.79 -4.48 -7.25
N VAL A 29 0.51 -4.85 -7.35
CA VAL A 29 0.10 -6.23 -7.70
C VAL A 29 0.58 -6.58 -9.10
N ALA A 30 0.41 -5.68 -10.08
CA ALA A 30 0.87 -5.91 -11.45
C ALA A 30 2.39 -6.07 -11.52
N ALA A 31 3.15 -5.22 -10.81
CA ALA A 31 4.60 -5.34 -10.70
C ALA A 31 5.02 -6.66 -10.05
N THR A 32 4.34 -7.06 -8.98
CA THR A 32 4.58 -8.34 -8.28
C THR A 32 4.39 -9.52 -9.22
N PHE A 33 3.27 -9.57 -9.93
CA PHE A 33 3.02 -10.65 -10.90
C PHE A 33 4.01 -10.63 -12.06
N GLY A 34 4.37 -9.45 -12.56
CA GLY A 34 5.40 -9.31 -13.59
C GLY A 34 6.74 -9.90 -13.14
N VAL A 35 7.17 -9.62 -11.90
CA VAL A 35 8.40 -10.17 -11.32
C VAL A 35 8.32 -11.69 -11.14
N ILE A 36 7.20 -12.22 -10.66
CA ILE A 36 7.02 -13.66 -10.49
C ILE A 36 7.07 -14.39 -11.84
N VAL A 37 6.37 -13.86 -12.86
CA VAL A 37 6.42 -14.40 -14.22
C VAL A 37 7.85 -14.32 -14.77
N PHE A 38 8.53 -13.20 -14.59
CA PHE A 38 9.89 -13.00 -15.07
C PHE A 38 10.90 -13.98 -14.45
N ILE A 39 10.82 -14.22 -13.14
CA ILE A 39 11.74 -15.11 -12.42
C ILE A 39 11.36 -16.58 -12.63
N PHE A 40 10.12 -16.95 -12.29
CA PHE A 40 9.72 -18.35 -12.18
C PHE A 40 9.17 -18.94 -13.47
N GLN A 41 8.49 -18.15 -14.30
CA GLN A 41 7.94 -18.63 -15.56
C GLN A 41 8.96 -18.55 -16.70
N GLN A 42 9.71 -17.45 -16.80
CA GLN A 42 10.74 -17.27 -17.82
C GLN A 42 12.12 -17.82 -17.39
N GLY A 43 12.27 -18.23 -16.13
CA GLY A 43 13.46 -18.91 -15.63
C GLY A 43 14.68 -18.00 -15.44
N HIS A 44 14.51 -16.68 -15.48
CA HIS A 44 15.57 -15.76 -15.04
C HIS A 44 15.87 -16.07 -13.58
N LEU A 45 17.17 -16.14 -13.22
CA LEU A 45 17.63 -16.50 -11.88
C LEU A 45 17.49 -17.98 -11.46
N SER A 46 17.13 -18.90 -12.37
CA SER A 46 17.06 -20.35 -12.12
C SER A 46 18.37 -20.98 -11.61
N GLY A 47 19.52 -20.54 -12.13
CA GLY A 47 20.84 -21.01 -11.68
C GLY A 47 21.17 -20.63 -10.23
N PRO A 48 21.21 -19.32 -9.88
CA PRO A 48 21.56 -18.88 -8.53
C PRO A 48 20.62 -19.34 -7.40
N LEU A 49 19.35 -19.59 -7.71
CA LEU A 49 18.33 -19.99 -6.73
C LEU A 49 18.05 -21.51 -6.74
N ASP A 50 18.81 -22.26 -7.53
CA ASP A 50 18.74 -23.72 -7.66
C ASP A 50 17.29 -24.21 -7.82
N PHE A 51 16.62 -23.73 -8.86
CA PHE A 51 15.25 -24.13 -9.16
C PHE A 51 15.06 -24.46 -10.64
N THR A 52 14.22 -25.46 -10.90
CA THR A 52 13.79 -25.79 -12.26
C THR A 52 12.56 -24.96 -12.62
N ALA A 53 12.67 -24.16 -13.69
CA ALA A 53 11.54 -23.41 -14.23
C ALA A 53 10.68 -24.34 -15.09
N TRP A 54 9.50 -24.70 -14.60
CA TRP A 54 8.56 -25.58 -15.31
C TRP A 54 7.77 -24.85 -16.41
N GLY A 55 7.97 -23.53 -16.55
CA GLY A 55 7.24 -22.67 -17.49
C GLY A 55 5.76 -22.45 -17.13
N VAL A 56 5.29 -23.03 -16.02
CA VAL A 56 3.92 -22.94 -15.54
C VAL A 56 3.94 -22.67 -14.04
N ILE A 57 3.10 -21.72 -13.61
CA ILE A 57 2.86 -21.42 -12.19
C ILE A 57 1.53 -22.05 -11.82
N GLU A 58 1.51 -22.78 -10.71
CA GLU A 58 0.29 -23.37 -10.16
C GLU A 58 -0.74 -22.25 -9.84
N SER A 59 -2.01 -22.47 -10.18
CA SER A 59 -3.02 -21.40 -10.20
C SER A 59 -3.38 -20.83 -8.82
N SER A 60 -3.17 -21.60 -7.74
CA SER A 60 -3.39 -21.14 -6.37
C SER A 60 -2.32 -20.16 -5.90
N LEU A 61 -1.08 -20.26 -6.39
CA LEU A 61 0.03 -19.38 -6.02
C LEU A 61 -0.26 -17.89 -6.28
N PRO A 62 -0.63 -17.45 -7.49
CA PRO A 62 -0.98 -16.05 -7.74
C PRO A 62 -2.14 -15.55 -6.87
N ILE A 63 -3.12 -16.42 -6.59
CA ILE A 63 -4.29 -16.06 -5.77
C ILE A 63 -3.86 -15.81 -4.33
N ILE A 64 -3.04 -16.67 -3.74
CA ILE A 64 -2.54 -16.52 -2.38
C ILE A 64 -1.64 -15.28 -2.27
N ILE A 65 -0.70 -15.11 -3.21
CA ILE A 65 0.19 -13.95 -3.24
C ILE A 65 -0.63 -12.67 -3.38
N PHE A 66 -1.62 -12.65 -4.26
CA PHE A 66 -2.53 -11.52 -4.40
C PHE A 66 -3.22 -11.20 -3.08
N CYS A 67 -3.84 -12.17 -2.42
CA CYS A 67 -4.55 -11.94 -1.16
C CYS A 67 -3.63 -11.37 -0.08
N ILE A 68 -2.42 -11.92 0.07
CA ILE A 68 -1.46 -11.47 1.08
C ILE A 68 -0.94 -10.06 0.74
N VAL A 69 -0.47 -9.84 -0.48
CA VAL A 69 0.11 -8.56 -0.92
C VAL A 69 -0.94 -7.47 -0.91
N PHE A 70 -2.14 -7.75 -1.41
CA PHE A 70 -3.25 -6.81 -1.40
C PHE A 70 -3.64 -6.42 0.03
N GLY A 71 -3.76 -7.39 0.94
CA GLY A 71 -4.08 -7.14 2.35
C GLY A 71 -3.02 -6.31 3.05
N LEU A 72 -1.75 -6.72 2.94
CA LEU A 72 -0.63 -6.00 3.58
C LEU A 72 -0.46 -4.58 3.02
N SER A 73 -0.53 -4.42 1.69
CA SER A 73 -0.45 -3.11 1.03
C SER A 73 -1.53 -2.16 1.55
N MET A 74 -2.75 -2.68 1.69
CA MET A 74 -3.89 -1.92 2.21
C MET A 74 -3.71 -1.49 3.67
N ASP A 75 -3.31 -2.41 4.55
CA ASP A 75 -3.14 -2.13 5.97
C ASP A 75 -2.12 -1.01 6.21
N TYR A 76 -0.98 -1.13 5.53
CA TYR A 76 0.02 -0.11 5.64
C TYR A 76 -0.48 1.21 5.02
N GLU A 77 -1.21 1.19 3.90
CA GLU A 77 -1.61 2.44 3.21
C GLU A 77 -2.60 3.22 4.08
N VAL A 78 -3.59 2.53 4.63
CA VAL A 78 -4.50 3.08 5.64
C VAL A 78 -3.70 3.70 6.79
N PHE A 79 -2.69 3.01 7.30
CA PHE A 79 -1.88 3.50 8.41
C PHE A 79 -1.10 4.78 8.07
N LEU A 80 -0.47 4.83 6.89
CA LEU A 80 0.26 6.01 6.41
C LEU A 80 -0.70 7.18 6.19
N LEU A 81 -1.80 6.97 5.47
CA LEU A 81 -2.79 7.98 5.17
C LEU A 81 -3.45 8.52 6.44
N ALA A 82 -3.75 7.67 7.41
CA ALA A 82 -4.33 8.06 8.70
C ALA A 82 -3.42 9.04 9.45
N ARG A 83 -2.11 8.80 9.43
CA ARG A 83 -1.14 9.69 10.09
C ARG A 83 -0.91 11.01 9.34
N ILE A 84 -0.96 10.98 8.01
CA ILE A 84 -0.92 12.21 7.20
C ILE A 84 -2.19 13.03 7.47
N LYS A 85 -3.38 12.39 7.52
CA LYS A 85 -4.66 13.04 7.83
C LYS A 85 -4.65 13.67 9.22
N GLU A 86 -4.16 12.96 10.23
CA GLU A 86 -4.04 13.49 11.59
C GLU A 86 -3.15 14.75 11.66
N SER A 87 -2.09 14.78 10.85
CA SER A 87 -1.21 15.95 10.74
C SER A 87 -1.89 17.09 9.99
N TRP A 88 -2.60 16.79 8.91
CA TRP A 88 -3.36 17.77 8.14
C TRP A 88 -4.45 18.45 8.96
N ASP A 89 -5.20 17.70 9.77
CA ASP A 89 -6.26 18.26 10.60
C ASP A 89 -5.73 19.25 11.66
N LYS A 90 -4.44 19.12 12.04
CA LYS A 90 -3.77 20.03 12.98
C LYS A 90 -3.10 21.21 12.28
N THR A 91 -2.42 20.98 11.16
CA THR A 91 -1.52 21.99 10.55
C THR A 91 -2.13 22.70 9.35
N HIS A 92 -3.11 22.11 8.66
CA HIS A 92 -3.69 22.58 7.38
C HIS A 92 -2.66 22.86 6.27
N ASP A 93 -1.41 22.41 6.45
CA ASP A 93 -0.36 22.46 5.44
C ASP A 93 -0.04 21.05 4.93
N ASN A 94 -0.20 20.84 3.62
CA ASN A 94 -0.11 19.53 2.99
C ASN A 94 1.35 19.06 2.96
N THR A 95 2.28 19.97 2.67
CA THR A 95 3.71 19.65 2.61
C THR A 95 4.23 19.21 3.96
N THR A 96 3.92 19.96 5.01
CA THR A 96 4.33 19.62 6.37
C THR A 96 3.65 18.33 6.83
N SER A 97 2.36 18.12 6.52
CA SER A 97 1.61 16.92 6.93
C SER A 97 2.13 15.63 6.31
N VAL A 98 2.49 15.67 5.02
CA VAL A 98 3.10 14.52 4.33
C VAL A 98 4.48 14.22 4.90
N ALA A 99 5.30 15.24 5.14
CA ALA A 99 6.64 15.08 5.73
C ALA A 99 6.57 14.50 7.15
N LEU A 100 5.68 15.02 8.01
CA LEU A 100 5.49 14.55 9.38
C LEU A 100 4.91 13.14 9.44
N GLY A 101 3.92 12.85 8.60
CA GLY A 101 3.32 11.51 8.47
C GLY A 101 4.37 10.48 8.06
N LEU A 102 5.20 10.80 7.06
CA LEU A 102 6.26 9.91 6.59
C LEU A 102 7.39 9.75 7.63
N ALA A 103 7.83 10.84 8.29
CA ALA A 103 8.89 10.76 9.30
C ALA A 103 8.51 9.88 10.50
N ARG A 104 7.24 9.91 10.92
CA ARG A 104 6.76 9.12 12.08
C ARG A 104 6.47 7.66 11.72
N THR A 105 5.92 7.41 10.53
CA THR A 105 5.48 6.06 10.14
C THR A 105 6.52 5.30 9.35
N GLY A 106 7.39 5.99 8.61
CA GLY A 106 8.37 5.41 7.71
C GLY A 106 9.23 4.36 8.40
N ARG A 107 9.85 4.71 9.54
CA ARG A 107 10.72 3.78 10.28
C ARG A 107 9.99 2.51 10.73
N VAL A 108 8.74 2.64 11.20
CA VAL A 108 7.96 1.48 11.67
C VAL A 108 7.60 0.57 10.50
N ILE A 109 7.16 1.15 9.38
CA ILE A 109 6.75 0.38 8.21
C ILE A 109 7.96 -0.30 7.55
N THR A 110 9.09 0.41 7.39
CA THR A 110 10.31 -0.17 6.82
C THR A 110 10.86 -1.30 7.68
N SER A 111 10.81 -1.18 9.01
CA SER A 111 11.25 -2.25 9.90
C SER A 111 10.36 -3.49 9.80
N ALA A 112 9.03 -3.30 9.76
CA ALA A 112 8.09 -4.40 9.58
C ALA A 112 8.29 -5.09 8.21
N ALA A 113 8.46 -4.32 7.15
CA ALA A 113 8.74 -4.84 5.82
C ALA A 113 10.06 -5.62 5.78
N LEU A 114 11.11 -5.13 6.43
CA LEU A 114 12.40 -5.83 6.50
C LEU A 114 12.27 -7.20 7.17
N ILE A 115 11.54 -7.28 8.28
CA ILE A 115 11.28 -8.57 8.96
C ILE A 115 10.55 -9.52 8.02
N MET A 116 9.51 -9.04 7.32
CA MET A 116 8.74 -9.87 6.39
C MET A 116 9.59 -10.36 5.21
N VAL A 117 10.43 -9.50 4.64
CA VAL A 117 11.36 -9.86 3.56
C VAL A 117 12.34 -10.94 4.03
N VAL A 118 12.87 -10.84 5.25
CA VAL A 118 13.77 -11.86 5.82
C VAL A 118 13.03 -13.18 6.05
N VAL A 119 11.83 -13.13 6.63
CA VAL A 119 11.02 -14.33 6.92
C VAL A 119 10.62 -15.05 5.63
N PHE A 120 10.05 -14.35 4.66
CA PHE A 120 9.68 -14.97 3.38
C PHE A 120 10.91 -15.33 2.53
N GLY A 121 11.98 -14.56 2.63
CA GLY A 121 13.26 -14.86 1.98
C GLY A 121 13.87 -16.18 2.48
N SER A 122 13.64 -16.56 3.74
CA SER A 122 14.11 -17.85 4.28
C SER A 122 13.50 -19.06 3.57
N PHE A 123 12.35 -18.91 2.90
CA PHE A 123 11.70 -20.01 2.19
C PHE A 123 12.47 -20.42 0.92
N LEU A 124 13.40 -19.59 0.45
CA LEU A 124 14.30 -19.91 -0.65
C LEU A 124 15.19 -21.13 -0.39
N PHE A 125 15.45 -21.43 0.89
CA PHE A 125 16.25 -22.58 1.30
C PHE A 125 15.47 -23.91 1.32
N THR A 126 14.20 -23.89 0.90
CA THR A 126 13.35 -25.09 0.85
C THR A 126 13.45 -25.78 -0.50
N ASP A 127 13.48 -27.11 -0.57
CA ASP A 127 13.52 -27.84 -1.86
C ASP A 127 12.20 -27.81 -2.65
N LEU A 128 11.09 -27.48 -1.98
CA LEU A 128 9.77 -27.40 -2.59
C LEU A 128 9.65 -26.10 -3.42
N ILE A 129 9.64 -26.25 -4.75
CA ILE A 129 9.45 -25.12 -5.69
C ILE A 129 8.24 -24.26 -5.35
N TYR A 130 7.14 -24.87 -4.91
CA TYR A 130 5.93 -24.18 -4.49
C TYR A 130 6.20 -23.17 -3.35
N ILE A 131 6.99 -23.58 -2.37
CA ILE A 131 7.38 -22.74 -1.22
C ILE A 131 8.41 -21.69 -1.64
N LYS A 132 9.37 -22.03 -2.53
CA LYS A 132 10.32 -21.06 -3.09
C LYS A 132 9.60 -19.92 -3.83
N VAL A 133 8.60 -20.25 -4.66
CA VAL A 133 7.80 -19.26 -5.42
C VAL A 133 7.01 -18.37 -4.47
N LEU A 134 6.33 -18.93 -3.46
CA LEU A 134 5.63 -18.14 -2.44
C LEU A 134 6.58 -17.24 -1.69
N GLY A 135 7.67 -17.78 -1.18
CA GLY A 135 8.66 -17.06 -0.39
C GLY A 135 9.27 -15.88 -1.15
N LEU A 136 9.87 -16.15 -2.30
CA LEU A 136 10.50 -15.10 -3.10
C LEU A 136 9.48 -14.12 -3.64
N GLY A 137 8.33 -14.61 -4.12
CA GLY A 137 7.25 -13.78 -4.63
C GLY A 137 6.75 -12.79 -3.58
N LEU A 138 6.48 -13.26 -2.35
CA LEU A 138 6.05 -12.41 -1.25
C LEU A 138 7.15 -11.46 -0.77
N ALA A 139 8.39 -11.94 -0.64
CA ALA A 139 9.51 -11.10 -0.24
C ALA A 139 9.71 -9.92 -1.22
N LEU A 140 9.72 -10.20 -2.52
CA LEU A 140 9.86 -9.17 -3.55
C LEU A 140 8.64 -8.25 -3.62
N ALA A 141 7.42 -8.80 -3.50
CA ALA A 141 6.20 -8.00 -3.49
C ALA A 141 6.18 -6.99 -2.34
N ILE A 142 6.51 -7.44 -1.13
CA ILE A 142 6.55 -6.59 0.06
C ILE A 142 7.67 -5.57 -0.05
N PHE A 143 8.83 -5.96 -0.59
CA PHE A 143 9.92 -5.03 -0.84
C PHE A 143 9.49 -3.92 -1.82
N ILE A 144 8.83 -4.28 -2.94
CA ILE A 144 8.32 -3.32 -3.91
C ILE A 144 7.27 -2.39 -3.29
N ASP A 145 6.29 -2.92 -2.55
CA ASP A 145 5.26 -2.10 -1.91
C ASP A 145 5.87 -1.14 -0.88
N ALA A 146 6.65 -1.68 0.06
CA ALA A 146 7.18 -0.92 1.17
C ALA A 146 8.25 0.09 0.74
N ALA A 147 9.10 -0.26 -0.23
CA ALA A 147 10.15 0.64 -0.71
C ALA A 147 9.65 1.56 -1.83
N ILE A 148 9.17 1.01 -2.94
CA ILE A 148 8.89 1.79 -4.15
C ILE A 148 7.56 2.53 -4.00
N ILE A 149 6.48 1.81 -3.73
CA ILE A 149 5.14 2.39 -3.75
C ILE A 149 4.98 3.37 -2.59
N ARG A 150 5.42 2.95 -1.41
CA ARG A 150 5.08 3.64 -0.17
C ARG A 150 6.05 4.76 0.23
N VAL A 151 7.34 4.57 0.02
CA VAL A 151 8.34 5.61 0.36
C VAL A 151 8.51 6.61 -0.77
N PHE A 152 8.32 6.21 -2.04
CA PHE A 152 8.46 7.11 -3.18
C PHE A 152 7.13 7.52 -3.81
N MET A 153 6.33 6.57 -4.31
CA MET A 153 5.16 6.92 -5.13
C MET A 153 4.05 7.61 -4.33
N ALA A 154 3.72 7.11 -3.14
CA ALA A 154 2.64 7.67 -2.31
C ALA A 154 2.92 9.12 -1.85
N PRO A 155 4.13 9.47 -1.34
CA PRO A 155 4.47 10.85 -1.01
C PRO A 155 4.56 11.75 -2.25
N ALA A 156 5.06 11.24 -3.39
CA ALA A 156 5.13 12.00 -4.63
C ALA A 156 3.73 12.37 -5.14
N LEU A 157 2.79 11.41 -5.19
CA LEU A 157 1.40 11.67 -5.56
C LEU A 157 0.73 12.64 -4.57
N MET A 158 0.99 12.46 -3.27
CA MET A 158 0.48 13.34 -2.23
C MET A 158 0.92 14.79 -2.44
N ARG A 159 2.18 15.00 -2.83
CA ARG A 159 2.76 16.32 -3.07
C ARG A 159 2.22 16.94 -4.35
N VAL A 160 2.12 16.18 -5.44
CA VAL A 160 1.61 16.65 -6.73
C VAL A 160 0.15 17.08 -6.65
N MET A 161 -0.70 16.31 -5.95
CA MET A 161 -2.13 16.64 -5.82
C MET A 161 -2.42 17.78 -4.84
N GLY A 162 -1.48 18.15 -3.97
CA GLY A 162 -1.62 19.31 -3.09
C GLY A 162 -2.93 19.32 -2.28
N LYS A 163 -3.68 20.43 -2.37
CA LYS A 163 -4.97 20.62 -1.68
C LYS A 163 -6.09 19.72 -2.22
N TRP A 164 -5.96 19.18 -3.43
CA TRP A 164 -7.02 18.38 -4.07
C TRP A 164 -7.15 17.00 -3.40
N ASN A 165 -6.11 16.50 -2.75
CA ASN A 165 -6.20 15.27 -1.94
C ASN A 165 -7.32 15.33 -0.90
N TRP A 166 -7.59 16.52 -0.36
CA TRP A 166 -8.56 16.71 0.71
C TRP A 166 -9.94 17.14 0.20
N TRP A 167 -10.13 17.19 -1.12
CA TRP A 167 -11.40 17.60 -1.70
C TRP A 167 -12.48 16.56 -1.45
N ALA A 168 -13.52 16.99 -0.73
CA ALA A 168 -14.77 16.26 -0.55
C ALA A 168 -15.88 17.00 -1.33
N PRO A 169 -16.80 16.28 -2.01
CA PRO A 169 -17.97 16.92 -2.59
C PRO A 169 -18.78 17.64 -1.51
N ALA A 170 -19.26 18.87 -1.79
CA ALA A 170 -19.94 19.74 -0.83
C ALA A 170 -21.18 19.11 -0.14
N PHE A 171 -21.77 18.06 -0.74
CA PHE A 171 -22.85 17.28 -0.13
C PHE A 171 -22.40 16.45 1.09
N LEU A 172 -21.15 15.99 1.12
CA LEU A 172 -20.58 15.22 2.24
C LEU A 172 -20.07 16.12 3.38
N GLU A 173 -19.60 17.33 3.09
CA GLU A 173 -19.25 18.29 4.15
C GLU A 173 -20.46 18.60 5.04
N ARG A 174 -21.65 18.69 4.44
CA ARG A 174 -22.92 18.97 5.14
C ARG A 174 -23.40 17.83 6.04
N LEU A 175 -23.01 16.59 5.75
CA LEU A 175 -23.28 15.41 6.58
C LEU A 175 -22.28 15.26 7.74
N TRP A 176 -21.13 15.91 7.66
CA TRP A 176 -19.98 15.69 8.54
C TRP A 176 -19.60 16.86 9.44
N THR A 177 -20.18 18.04 9.22
CA THR A 177 -20.25 19.09 10.24
C THR A 177 -21.20 18.65 11.36
N PRO A 178 -20.71 18.43 12.59
CA PRO A 178 -21.60 18.31 13.73
C PRO A 178 -22.38 19.63 13.84
N ARG A 179 -23.70 19.51 13.79
CA ARG A 179 -24.64 20.60 14.08
C ARG A 179 -24.49 20.95 15.57
N GLY A 180 -23.50 21.79 15.90
CA GLY A 180 -23.14 22.01 17.31
C GLY A 180 -22.19 23.17 17.59
N ARG A 181 -22.20 24.23 16.78
CA ARG A 181 -21.47 25.47 17.12
C ARG A 181 -22.25 26.73 16.73
N ASP A 182 -23.53 26.76 17.08
CA ASP A 182 -24.44 27.88 16.77
C ASP A 182 -25.21 28.37 18.01
N SER A 183 -24.66 28.20 19.23
CA SER A 183 -25.30 28.71 20.46
C SER A 183 -24.38 29.55 21.35
N ASP A 184 -23.35 30.20 20.78
CA ASP A 184 -22.50 31.13 21.55
C ASP A 184 -22.24 32.44 20.80
N LYS A 185 -23.27 32.90 20.07
CA LYS A 185 -23.38 34.26 19.53
C LYS A 185 -24.79 34.78 19.76
N GLY A 186 -24.95 35.47 20.89
CA GLY A 186 -26.17 36.16 21.32
C GLY A 186 -26.06 36.31 22.84
N ALA A 187 -25.43 37.39 23.31
CA ALA A 187 -26.11 38.65 23.66
C ALA A 187 -26.85 38.51 25.00
#